data_AF-A0A4P9YK09-F1
#
_entry.id   AF-A0A4P9YK09-F1
#
_cell.length_a   1.000
_cell.length_b   1.000
_cell.length_c   1.000
_cell.angle_alpha   90.00
_cell.angle_beta   90.00
_cell.angle_gamma   90.00
#
_symmetry.space_group_name_H-M   'P 1'
#
loop_
_entity.id
_entity.type
_entity.pdbx_description
1 polymer ?
#
loop_
_entity_poly.entity_id
_entity_poly.type
_entity_poly.pdbx_seq_one_letter_code
_entity_poly.pdbx_strand_id
1 'polypeptide(L)'
;MPFFDIFLKADYENITTLRLHKDTSLFLSCECQGCREISDSFMALNRNEQTSISGSRGTANLVFKCKSCKKECSVDLVSSFDVTDDNKPQQFAKLECRGCKPSELSLRDGFEAISEAGNTFDDIDLTEGEWYGYDEDAKVPLGITNVEIKINKC
;
A
#
# COMPACT_ATOMS: atom_id res chain seq x y z
N MET A 1 -10.02 -9.39 15.20
CA MET A 1 -9.97 -8.25 14.27
C MET A 1 -9.62 -8.82 12.91
N PRO A 2 -10.36 -8.48 11.84
CA PRO A 2 -10.09 -9.06 10.52
C PRO A 2 -8.74 -8.59 9.98
N PHE A 3 -8.00 -9.54 9.40
CA PHE A 3 -6.82 -9.25 8.61
C PHE A 3 -7.22 -9.15 7.13
N PHE A 4 -6.49 -8.31 6.40
CA PHE A 4 -6.61 -8.16 4.97
C PHE A 4 -5.24 -8.29 4.33
N ASP A 5 -5.12 -9.21 3.37
CA ASP A 5 -3.93 -9.36 2.55
C ASP A 5 -4.12 -8.53 1.28
N ILE A 6 -3.14 -7.70 0.97
CA ILE A 6 -3.12 -6.86 -0.22
C ILE A 6 -2.13 -7.46 -1.22
N PHE A 7 -2.64 -7.77 -2.40
CA PHE A 7 -1.88 -8.30 -3.52
C PHE A 7 -1.66 -7.22 -4.56
N LEU A 8 -0.44 -7.16 -5.09
CA LEU A 8 -0.04 -6.30 -6.20
C LEU A 8 0.37 -7.20 -7.37
N LYS A 9 -0.04 -6.81 -8.57
CA LYS A 9 0.44 -7.34 -9.84
C LYS A 9 0.80 -6.14 -10.72
N ALA A 10 1.89 -6.24 -11.47
CA ALA A 10 2.28 -5.26 -12.47
C ALA A 10 3.10 -5.98 -13.54
N ASP A 11 3.26 -5.33 -14.69
CA ASP A 11 4.19 -5.75 -15.74
C ASP A 11 5.49 -4.96 -15.58
N TYR A 12 6.62 -5.64 -15.63
CA TYR A 12 7.95 -5.09 -15.38
C TYR A 12 8.79 -5.11 -16.65
N GLU A 13 9.49 -4.01 -16.93
CA GLU A 13 10.50 -3.90 -17.98
C GLU A 13 11.85 -3.59 -17.33
N ASN A 14 12.80 -4.52 -17.44
CA ASN A 14 14.15 -4.43 -16.88
C ASN A 14 14.19 -4.16 -15.36
N ILE A 15 13.14 -4.52 -14.63
CA ILE A 15 13.01 -4.42 -13.17
C ILE A 15 12.81 -5.81 -12.57
N THR A 16 13.56 -6.11 -11.51
CA THR A 16 13.50 -7.40 -10.81
C THR A 16 12.62 -7.36 -9.57
N THR A 17 12.62 -6.23 -8.87
CA THR A 17 11.98 -6.09 -7.56
C THR A 17 11.37 -4.72 -7.41
N LEU A 18 10.16 -4.66 -6.86
CA LEU A 18 9.46 -3.46 -6.40
C LEU A 18 9.20 -3.61 -4.90
N ARG A 19 9.55 -2.59 -4.11
CA ARG A 19 9.30 -2.58 -2.66
C ARG A 19 8.80 -1.23 -2.17
N LEU A 20 8.11 -1.26 -1.04
CA LEU A 20 7.69 -0.04 -0.35
C LEU A 20 8.88 0.53 0.43
N HIS A 21 9.25 1.78 0.18
CA HIS A 21 10.30 2.45 0.95
C HIS A 21 9.90 2.57 2.42
N LYS A 22 10.89 2.51 3.32
CA LYS A 22 10.66 2.39 4.78
C LYS A 22 9.93 3.58 5.40
N ASP A 23 10.08 4.76 4.81
CA ASP A 23 9.52 6.02 5.32
C ASP A 23 8.29 6.49 4.54
N THR A 24 7.69 5.60 3.75
CA THR A 24 6.53 5.90 2.91
C THR A 24 5.21 5.56 3.60
N SER A 25 4.16 6.30 3.22
CA SER A 25 2.79 6.01 3.60
C SER A 25 2.04 5.29 2.49
N LEU A 26 1.26 4.27 2.84
CA LEU A 26 0.23 3.76 1.95
C LEU A 26 -1.02 4.64 2.05
N PHE A 27 -1.73 4.86 0.95
CA PHE A 27 -2.93 5.69 0.94
C PHE A 27 -4.15 4.81 0.69
N LEU A 28 -5.06 4.72 1.67
CA LEU A 28 -6.25 3.88 1.56
C LEU A 28 -7.55 4.63 1.86
N SER A 29 -8.61 4.24 1.17
CA SER A 29 -9.98 4.53 1.57
C SER A 29 -10.55 3.32 2.33
N CYS A 30 -11.49 3.59 3.24
CA CYS A 30 -12.07 2.55 4.09
C CYS A 30 -13.60 2.63 4.12
N GLU A 31 -14.27 1.47 4.05
CA GLU A 31 -15.70 1.33 4.32
C GLU A 31 -15.92 1.10 5.82
N CYS A 32 -16.73 1.95 6.45
CA CYS A 32 -17.14 1.79 7.84
C CYS A 32 -18.05 0.57 7.99
N GLN A 33 -17.70 -0.35 8.89
CA GLN A 33 -18.53 -1.54 9.16
C GLN A 33 -19.83 -1.20 9.91
N GLY A 34 -19.89 -0.03 10.54
CA GLY A 34 -21.06 0.41 11.31
C GLY A 34 -22.20 0.96 10.47
N CYS A 35 -21.89 1.74 9.43
CA CYS A 35 -22.89 2.43 8.61
C CYS A 35 -22.67 2.30 7.10
N ARG A 36 -21.66 1.53 6.66
CA ARG A 36 -21.31 1.29 5.24
C ARG A 36 -20.82 2.51 4.45
N GLU A 37 -20.59 3.63 5.12
CA GLU A 37 -20.01 4.82 4.50
C GLU A 37 -18.54 4.57 4.13
N ILE A 38 -18.16 4.93 2.90
CA ILE A 38 -16.76 4.94 2.44
C ILE A 38 -16.16 6.33 2.77
N SER A 39 -14.92 6.38 3.22
CA SER A 39 -14.23 7.65 3.48
C SER A 39 -14.13 8.52 2.22
N ASP A 40 -14.49 9.81 2.33
CA ASP A 40 -14.45 10.77 1.21
C ASP A 40 -13.05 11.01 0.61
N SER A 41 -11.99 10.64 1.31
CA SER A 41 -10.61 10.86 0.92
C SER A 41 -9.73 9.68 1.31
N PHE A 42 -8.68 9.44 0.55
CA PHE A 42 -7.60 8.55 0.96
C PHE A 42 -6.90 9.09 2.21
N MET A 43 -6.60 8.20 3.14
CA MET A 43 -5.89 8.50 4.38
C MET A 43 -4.51 7.87 4.33
N ALA A 44 -3.50 8.58 4.84
CA ALA A 44 -2.15 8.06 4.94
C ALA A 44 -2.06 7.01 6.06
N LEU A 45 -1.43 5.88 5.74
CA LEU A 45 -1.08 4.81 6.65
C LEU A 45 0.45 4.72 6.67
N ASN A 46 1.05 5.37 7.65
CA ASN A 46 2.49 5.41 7.81
C ASN A 46 2.93 4.33 8.82
N ARG A 47 3.86 3.46 8.42
CA ARG A 47 4.39 2.39 9.28
C ARG A 47 5.06 2.91 10.55
N ASN A 48 5.65 4.10 10.47
CA ASN A 48 6.40 4.72 11.56
C ASN A 48 5.50 5.49 12.53
N GLU A 49 4.25 5.78 12.15
CA GLU A 49 3.29 6.43 13.02
C GLU A 49 2.59 5.42 13.92
N GLN A 50 2.39 5.78 15.19
CA GLN A 50 1.56 4.99 16.10
C GLN A 50 0.63 5.93 16.88
N THR A 51 -0.67 5.72 16.72
CA THR A 51 -1.72 6.47 17.41
C THR A 51 -2.46 5.57 18.38
N SER A 52 -2.77 6.08 19.58
CA SER A 52 -3.52 5.34 20.59
C SER A 52 -4.98 5.13 20.16
N ILE A 53 -5.50 3.93 20.41
CA ILE A 53 -6.90 3.59 20.13
C ILE A 53 -7.73 3.89 21.39
N SER A 54 -8.84 4.61 21.23
CA SER A 54 -9.68 5.03 22.36
C SER A 54 -10.26 3.80 23.09
N GLY A 55 -10.08 3.76 24.41
CA GLY A 55 -10.60 2.65 25.23
C GLY A 55 -9.86 1.32 25.05
N SER A 56 -8.69 1.33 24.39
CA SER A 56 -7.79 0.18 24.28
C SER A 56 -6.42 0.48 24.87
N ARG A 57 -5.64 -0.57 25.15
CA ARG A 57 -4.20 -0.45 25.42
C ARG A 57 -3.34 -0.52 24.15
N GLY A 58 -3.97 -0.78 23.00
CA GLY A 58 -3.28 -0.89 21.71
C GLY A 58 -3.09 0.45 21.00
N THR A 59 -2.12 0.47 20.10
CA THR A 59 -1.90 1.51 19.09
C THR A 59 -2.22 0.96 17.70
N ALA A 60 -2.36 1.85 16.72
CA ALA A 60 -2.40 1.50 15.30
C ALA A 60 -1.72 2.59 14.47
N ASN A 61 -1.26 2.24 13.27
CA ASN A 61 -0.68 3.20 12.34
C ASN A 61 -1.66 4.29 11.87
N LEU A 62 -2.97 3.97 11.77
CA LEU A 62 -4.02 4.93 11.41
C LEU A 62 -5.22 4.77 12.33
N VAL A 63 -5.68 5.87 12.95
CA VAL A 63 -6.91 5.93 13.75
C VAL A 63 -7.76 7.11 13.27
N PHE A 64 -9.02 6.87 12.93
CA PHE A 64 -9.93 7.90 12.44
C PHE A 64 -11.38 7.66 12.90
N LYS A 65 -12.23 8.69 12.80
CA LYS A 65 -13.67 8.56 13.09
C LYS A 65 -14.45 8.63 11.79
N CYS A 66 -15.39 7.69 11.61
CA CYS A 66 -16.34 7.74 10.50
C CYS A 66 -17.10 9.07 10.51
N LYS A 67 -17.07 9.80 9.40
CA LYS A 67 -17.73 11.12 9.32
C LYS A 67 -19.25 11.02 9.50
N SER A 68 -19.87 9.92 9.05
CA SER A 68 -21.30 9.65 9.17
C SER A 68 -21.70 9.22 10.59
N CYS A 69 -21.28 8.04 11.05
CA CYS A 69 -21.76 7.47 12.32
C CYS A 69 -20.87 7.76 13.56
N LYS A 70 -19.76 8.50 13.39
CA LYS A 70 -18.79 8.87 14.43
C LYS A 70 -18.07 7.71 15.13
N LYS A 71 -18.30 6.46 14.72
CA LYS A 71 -17.57 5.30 15.24
C LYS A 71 -16.08 5.42 14.89
N GLU A 72 -15.23 5.10 15.85
CA GLU A 72 -13.79 5.03 15.67
C GLU A 72 -13.42 3.79 14.86
N CYS A 73 -12.48 3.96 13.94
CA CYS A 73 -11.92 2.96 13.06
C CYS A 73 -10.40 3.02 13.19
N SER A 74 -9.74 1.86 13.07
CA SER A 74 -8.28 1.80 13.05
C SER A 74 -7.78 0.84 11.99
N VAL A 75 -6.62 1.14 11.42
CA VAL A 75 -5.88 0.31 10.48
C VAL A 75 -4.42 0.26 10.89
N ASP A 76 -3.86 -0.95 10.93
CA ASP A 76 -2.47 -1.19 11.28
C ASP A 76 -1.77 -1.94 10.13
N LEU A 77 -0.58 -1.49 9.74
CA LEU A 77 0.27 -2.14 8.74
C LEU A 77 1.14 -3.18 9.44
N VAL A 78 0.67 -4.44 9.41
CA VAL A 78 1.31 -5.56 10.10
C VAL A 78 2.63 -5.93 9.44
N SER A 79 2.63 -6.00 8.11
CA SER A 79 3.82 -6.34 7.33
C SER A 79 3.72 -5.79 5.91
N SER A 80 4.87 -5.53 5.31
CA SER A 80 5.05 -5.24 3.89
C SER A 80 6.03 -6.24 3.29
N PHE A 81 5.92 -6.51 2.00
CA PHE A 81 6.73 -7.48 1.28
C PHE A 81 7.14 -6.92 -0.08
N ASP A 82 8.29 -7.38 -0.55
CA ASP A 82 8.79 -7.07 -1.88
C ASP A 82 8.00 -7.87 -2.92
N VAL A 83 7.81 -7.30 -4.10
CA VAL A 83 7.14 -7.92 -5.25
C VAL A 83 8.17 -8.08 -6.35
N THR A 84 8.26 -9.27 -6.95
CA THR A 84 9.21 -9.55 -8.03
C THR A 84 8.50 -9.72 -9.37
N ASP A 85 9.27 -9.70 -10.46
CA ASP A 85 8.74 -10.07 -11.78
C ASP A 85 8.49 -11.59 -11.89
N ASP A 86 7.33 -12.05 -11.40
CA ASP A 86 6.83 -13.43 -11.57
C ASP A 86 5.49 -13.48 -12.33
N ASN A 87 5.05 -12.36 -12.93
CA ASN A 87 3.78 -12.22 -13.67
C ASN A 87 2.52 -12.70 -12.89
N LYS A 88 2.63 -12.84 -11.56
CA LYS A 88 1.56 -13.31 -10.67
C LYS A 88 1.27 -12.28 -9.60
N PRO A 89 0.00 -12.15 -9.16
CA PRO A 89 -0.31 -11.35 -7.99
C PRO A 89 0.45 -11.86 -6.76
N GLN A 90 1.21 -10.98 -6.13
CA GLN A 90 2.01 -11.25 -4.95
C GLN A 90 1.54 -10.40 -3.79
N GLN A 91 1.53 -10.98 -2.59
CA GLN A 91 1.20 -10.22 -1.40
C GLN A 91 2.28 -9.17 -1.16
N PHE A 92 1.90 -7.91 -1.05
CA PHE A 92 2.84 -6.81 -0.79
C PHE A 92 2.57 -6.10 0.54
N ALA A 93 1.36 -6.24 1.09
CA ALA A 93 1.03 -5.70 2.41
C ALA A 93 0.03 -6.60 3.16
N LYS A 94 0.05 -6.50 4.49
CA LYS A 94 -0.94 -7.09 5.38
C LYS A 94 -1.45 -6.06 6.37
N LEU A 95 -2.77 -5.91 6.44
CA LEU A 95 -3.44 -4.94 7.28
C LEU A 95 -4.25 -5.63 8.38
N GLU A 96 -4.23 -5.09 9.61
CA GLU A 96 -5.24 -5.38 10.63
C GLU A 96 -6.22 -4.19 10.68
N CYS A 97 -7.53 -4.45 10.53
CA CYS A 97 -8.54 -3.38 10.56
C CYS A 97 -9.55 -3.58 11.68
N ARG A 98 -10.02 -2.48 12.28
CA ARG A 98 -11.06 -2.46 13.32
C ARG A 98 -12.09 -1.39 12.99
N GLY A 99 -13.37 -1.74 13.06
CA GLY A 99 -14.48 -0.83 12.76
C GLY A 99 -14.64 -0.46 11.27
N CYS A 100 -13.71 -0.87 10.42
CA CYS A 100 -13.69 -0.63 8.99
C CYS A 100 -13.11 -1.82 8.22
N LYS A 101 -13.24 -1.79 6.90
CA LYS A 101 -12.48 -2.62 5.96
C LYS A 101 -11.88 -1.72 4.88
N PRO A 102 -10.69 -2.00 4.35
CA PRO A 102 -10.13 -1.25 3.23
C PRO A 102 -11.03 -1.43 2.02
N SER A 103 -11.38 -0.31 1.37
CA SER A 103 -12.18 -0.30 0.14
C SER A 103 -11.30 -0.16 -1.10
N GLU A 104 -10.31 0.72 -1.03
CA GLU A 104 -9.41 1.01 -2.15
C GLU A 104 -8.04 1.41 -1.62
N LEU A 105 -7.02 1.16 -2.42
CA LEU A 105 -5.64 1.53 -2.13
C LEU A 105 -5.10 2.31 -3.33
N SER A 106 -4.58 3.50 -3.06
CA SER A 106 -3.87 4.35 -4.01
C SER A 106 -2.38 4.16 -3.74
N LEU A 107 -1.69 3.51 -4.68
CA LEU A 107 -0.24 3.48 -4.68
C LEU A 107 0.21 4.83 -5.23
N ARG A 108 0.94 5.59 -4.44
CA ARG A 108 1.46 6.90 -4.84
C ARG A 108 2.98 6.80 -4.98
N ASP A 109 3.67 7.86 -4.60
CA ASP A 109 5.11 7.93 -4.42
C ASP A 109 5.61 7.06 -3.27
N GLY A 110 6.93 6.87 -3.25
CA GLY A 110 7.65 6.23 -2.15
C GLY A 110 7.82 4.72 -2.31
N PHE A 111 7.85 4.24 -3.56
CA PHE A 111 8.36 2.92 -3.90
C PHE A 111 9.83 2.98 -4.31
N GLU A 112 10.50 1.84 -4.17
CA GLU A 112 11.84 1.61 -4.71
C GLU A 112 11.79 0.43 -5.69
N ALA A 113 12.50 0.53 -6.82
CA ALA A 113 12.72 -0.59 -7.72
C ALA A 113 14.19 -0.97 -7.80
N ILE A 114 14.45 -2.25 -8.09
CA ILE A 114 15.77 -2.78 -8.38
C ILE A 114 15.79 -3.23 -9.84
N SER A 115 16.68 -2.66 -10.66
CA SER A 115 16.83 -3.07 -12.07
C SER A 115 17.46 -4.46 -12.19
N GLU A 116 17.42 -5.04 -13.38
CA GLU A 116 18.15 -6.28 -13.70
C GLU A 116 19.67 -6.15 -13.53
N ALA A 117 20.21 -4.93 -13.65
CA ALA A 117 21.62 -4.64 -13.41
C ALA A 117 21.96 -4.54 -11.91
N GLY A 118 20.95 -4.56 -11.03
CA GLY A 118 21.11 -4.44 -9.58
C GLY A 118 21.13 -3.00 -9.07
N ASN A 119 20.82 -2.02 -9.93
CA ASN A 119 20.74 -0.61 -9.54
C ASN A 119 19.42 -0.34 -8.82
N THR A 120 19.45 0.50 -7.79
CA THR A 120 18.25 0.91 -7.03
C THR A 120 17.75 2.25 -7.53
N PHE A 121 16.44 2.35 -7.73
CA PHE A 121 15.73 3.56 -8.15
C PHE A 121 14.70 3.90 -7.08
N ASP A 122 14.88 5.05 -6.45
CA ASP A 122 14.00 5.59 -5.40
C ASP A 122 12.88 6.46 -6.00
N ASP A 123 11.97 6.92 -5.13
CA ASP A 123 10.91 7.89 -5.44
C ASP A 123 10.00 7.48 -6.61
N ILE A 124 9.75 6.17 -6.75
CA ILE A 124 8.82 5.65 -7.75
C ILE A 124 7.40 6.04 -7.34
N ASP A 125 6.71 6.72 -8.25
CA ASP A 125 5.32 7.13 -8.14
C ASP A 125 4.43 6.26 -9.05
N LEU A 126 3.50 5.54 -8.44
CA LEU A 126 2.53 4.66 -9.10
C LEU A 126 1.10 5.22 -9.08
N THR A 127 0.93 6.53 -8.88
CA THR A 127 -0.40 7.19 -8.81
C THR A 127 -1.25 6.90 -10.04
N GLU A 128 -0.64 6.89 -11.23
CA GLU A 128 -1.33 6.60 -12.51
C GLU A 128 -1.32 5.11 -12.87
N GLY A 129 -0.81 4.25 -11.99
CA GLY A 129 -0.67 2.81 -12.23
C GLY A 129 0.46 2.45 -13.21
N GLU A 130 1.32 3.42 -13.54
CA GLU A 130 2.49 3.25 -14.38
C GLU A 130 3.65 4.15 -13.96
N TRP A 131 4.88 3.71 -14.23
CA TRP A 131 6.11 4.46 -14.03
C TRP A 131 7.12 4.05 -15.12
N TYR A 132 7.89 5.04 -15.59
CA TYR A 132 8.94 4.84 -16.58
C TYR A 132 10.23 5.48 -16.10
N GLY A 133 11.34 4.80 -16.34
CA GLY A 133 12.68 5.27 -16.00
C GLY A 133 13.72 4.82 -17.01
N TYR A 134 14.98 5.06 -16.70
CA TYR A 134 16.10 4.64 -17.54
C TYR A 134 17.30 4.31 -16.66
N ASP A 135 17.90 3.15 -16.88
CA ASP A 135 19.14 2.75 -16.21
C ASP A 135 20.32 3.22 -17.06
N GLU A 136 20.98 4.29 -16.63
CA GLU A 136 22.11 4.91 -17.35
C GLU A 136 23.34 3.99 -17.46
N ASP A 137 23.56 3.14 -16.45
CA ASP A 137 24.72 2.23 -16.42
C ASP A 137 24.50 1.05 -17.37
N ALA A 138 23.30 0.48 -17.38
CA ALA A 138 22.92 -0.61 -18.27
C ALA A 138 22.47 -0.15 -19.66
N LYS A 139 22.16 1.14 -19.83
CA LYS A 139 21.63 1.77 -21.05
C LYS A 139 20.34 1.12 -21.56
N VAL A 140 19.41 0.88 -20.64
CA VAL A 140 18.10 0.25 -20.92
C VAL A 140 16.96 1.06 -20.30
N PRO A 141 15.77 1.08 -20.93
CA PRO A 141 14.58 1.65 -20.30
C PRO A 141 14.14 0.81 -19.11
N LEU A 142 13.46 1.43 -18.15
CA LEU A 142 12.80 0.77 -17.03
C LEU A 142 11.31 1.05 -17.09
N GLY A 143 10.48 0.08 -16.72
CA GLY A 143 9.04 0.24 -16.76
C GLY A 143 8.32 -0.58 -15.70
N ILE A 144 7.31 0.05 -15.08
CA ILE A 144 6.28 -0.62 -14.29
C ILE A 144 4.95 -0.19 -14.88
N THR A 145 4.14 -1.11 -15.35
CA THR A 145 2.85 -0.79 -15.99
C THR A 145 1.77 -1.78 -15.55
N ASN A 146 0.52 -1.49 -15.91
CA ASN A 146 -0.63 -2.37 -15.62
C ASN A 146 -0.73 -2.76 -14.14
N VAL A 147 -0.50 -1.79 -13.25
CA VAL A 147 -0.56 -2.02 -11.81
C VAL A 147 -1.99 -2.34 -11.38
N GLU A 148 -2.17 -3.52 -10.80
CA GLU A 148 -3.43 -4.04 -10.30
C GLU A 148 -3.32 -4.35 -8.80
N ILE A 149 -4.31 -3.87 -8.03
CA ILE A 149 -4.42 -4.17 -6.59
C ILE A 149 -5.62 -5.06 -6.31
N LYS A 150 -5.40 -6.08 -5.50
CA LYS A 150 -6.45 -6.96 -4.99
C LYS A 150 -6.41 -7.06 -3.48
N ILE A 151 -7.57 -6.82 -2.86
CA ILE A 151 -7.75 -6.87 -1.41
C ILE A 151 -8.51 -8.16 -1.06
N ASN A 152 -7.89 -9.05 -0.28
CA ASN A 152 -8.50 -10.28 0.18
C ASN A 152 -8.67 -10.24 1.71
N LYS A 153 -9.86 -10.60 2.19
CA LYS A 153 -10.08 -10.80 3.62
C LYS A 153 -9.57 -12.17 4.04
N CYS A 154 -8.78 -12.22 5.11
CA CYS A 154 -8.33 -13.45 5.75
C CYS A 154 -9.37 -14.01 6.74
#